data_AF-A0A6J7PAX9-F1
#
_entry.id   AF-A0A6J7PAX9-F1
#
_cell.length_a   1.000
_cell.length_b   1.000
_cell.length_c   1.000
_cell.angle_alpha   90.00
_cell.angle_beta   90.00
_cell.angle_gamma   90.00
#
_symmetry.space_group_name_H-M   'P 1'
#
loop_
_entity.id
_entity.type
_entity.pdbx_description
1 polymer ?
#
loop_
_entity_poly.entity_id
_entity_poly.type
_entity_poly.pdbx_seq_one_letter_code
_entity_poly.pdbx_strand_id
1 'polypeptide(L)'
;MASSAASDLGVAPPVREAATVMLVRDAPHLEVFMLRRNLGALWVGGAHVFPGGAVDAGDRDERLLSRCDGPDDVTASRLLGHDSGGLGYWVAAIRETFEEAGVLLARHSDGSLIDPNDAAWGRLVDARYSLNAGECSFVEVVESEDLMLACSSLMLFSHWITPVGMPRRYDTWFFVAAAPEGHSYLHDDGETVESAWKRPPEAVAEAERDEIDLILPTRRSLDALSHFLNTEGLFSHIEEHAGEGNQRLPMVLDIAGGERLALPGETTSSARSS
;
A
#
# COMPACT_ATOMS: atom_id res chain seq x y z
N MET A 1 -46.00 -13.42 27.31
CA MET A 1 -44.86 -14.35 27.49
C MET A 1 -43.89 -14.06 26.37
N ALA A 2 -42.78 -13.40 26.69
CA ALA A 2 -41.82 -12.88 25.74
C ALA A 2 -41.04 -14.02 25.09
N SER A 3 -40.96 -14.00 23.76
CA SER A 3 -40.11 -14.84 22.93
C SER A 3 -38.67 -14.40 23.11
N SER A 4 -37.81 -15.31 23.59
CA SER A 4 -36.36 -15.10 23.65
C SER A 4 -35.77 -15.19 22.23
N ALA A 5 -35.62 -14.04 21.59
CA ALA A 5 -34.63 -13.91 20.53
C ALA A 5 -33.27 -13.84 21.21
N ALA A 6 -32.60 -14.99 21.35
CA ALA A 6 -31.17 -15.02 21.62
C ALA A 6 -30.50 -14.25 20.48
N SER A 7 -29.77 -13.20 20.86
CA SER A 7 -28.98 -12.39 19.94
C SER A 7 -27.98 -13.28 19.22
N ASP A 8 -28.16 -13.42 17.92
CA ASP A 8 -27.16 -13.92 17.00
C ASP A 8 -26.04 -12.87 16.96
N LEU A 9 -25.11 -12.95 17.92
CA LEU A 9 -23.88 -12.17 17.93
C LEU A 9 -22.99 -12.76 16.83
N GLY A 10 -23.30 -12.40 15.58
CA GLY A 10 -22.61 -12.86 14.39
C GLY A 10 -21.10 -12.67 14.53
N VAL A 11 -20.36 -13.72 14.22
CA VAL A 11 -18.89 -13.72 14.14
C VAL A 11 -18.45 -12.51 13.30
N ALA A 12 -17.56 -11.66 13.84
CA ALA A 12 -17.05 -10.53 13.10
C ALA A 12 -16.44 -11.00 11.76
N PRO A 13 -16.69 -10.30 10.64
CA PRO A 13 -16.16 -10.71 9.35
C PRO A 13 -14.64 -10.86 9.41
N PRO A 14 -14.07 -11.87 8.72
CA PRO A 14 -12.64 -12.12 8.76
C PRO A 14 -11.87 -10.90 8.26
N VAL A 15 -10.76 -10.61 8.92
CA VAL A 15 -9.86 -9.54 8.51
C VAL A 15 -9.03 -10.03 7.34
N ARG A 16 -9.03 -9.28 6.23
CA ARG A 16 -8.25 -9.61 5.03
C ARG A 16 -6.89 -8.92 5.09
N GLU A 17 -5.84 -9.67 4.83
CA GLU A 17 -4.49 -9.12 4.65
C GLU A 17 -4.46 -8.26 3.38
N ALA A 18 -3.79 -7.13 3.45
CA ALA A 18 -3.66 -6.20 2.34
C ALA A 18 -2.32 -5.47 2.34
N ALA A 19 -1.92 -5.00 1.17
CA ALA A 19 -0.74 -4.18 0.97
C ALA A 19 -1.09 -2.96 0.11
N THR A 20 -0.48 -1.82 0.42
CA THR A 20 -0.71 -0.54 -0.27
C THR A 20 0.61 0.17 -0.51
N VAL A 21 0.79 0.82 -1.66
CA VAL A 21 2.02 1.52 -2.02
C VAL A 21 1.75 2.99 -2.30
N MET A 22 2.44 3.86 -1.58
CA MET A 22 2.52 5.29 -1.91
C MET A 22 3.70 5.54 -2.84
N LEU A 23 3.44 5.70 -4.13
CA LEU A 23 4.47 6.11 -5.09
C LEU A 23 4.69 7.62 -4.96
N VAL A 24 5.93 8.03 -4.72
CA VAL A 24 6.29 9.44 -4.50
C VAL A 24 7.35 9.93 -5.47
N ARG A 25 7.28 11.21 -5.84
CA ARG A 25 8.25 11.89 -6.71
C ARG A 25 8.42 13.35 -6.31
N ASP A 26 9.45 13.99 -6.85
CA ASP A 26 9.68 15.43 -6.72
C ASP A 26 9.33 16.19 -8.01
N ALA A 27 8.37 17.12 -7.97
CA ALA A 27 7.95 17.90 -9.15
C ALA A 27 7.26 19.26 -8.85
N PRO A 28 7.99 20.34 -8.46
CA PRO A 28 9.32 20.39 -7.86
C PRO A 28 9.31 20.04 -6.36
N HIS A 29 8.12 19.84 -5.79
CA HIS A 29 7.88 19.43 -4.41
C HIS A 29 7.50 17.95 -4.37
N LEU A 30 7.51 17.36 -3.18
CA LEU A 30 6.97 16.02 -2.97
C LEU A 30 5.51 15.92 -3.45
N GLU A 31 5.27 15.01 -4.37
CA GLU A 31 3.95 14.56 -4.81
C GLU A 31 3.80 13.07 -4.53
N VAL A 32 2.57 12.65 -4.28
CA VAL A 32 2.18 11.23 -4.18
C VAL A 32 1.17 10.90 -5.26
N PHE A 33 1.30 9.72 -5.86
CA PHE A 33 0.37 9.23 -6.85
C PHE A 33 -0.88 8.67 -6.17
N MET A 34 -2.05 9.12 -6.59
CA MET A 34 -3.34 8.70 -6.06
C MET A 34 -4.26 8.23 -7.18
N LEU A 35 -5.08 7.23 -6.87
CA LEU A 35 -6.13 6.70 -7.72
C LEU A 35 -7.49 7.09 -7.16
N ARG A 36 -8.49 7.31 -8.01
CA ARG A 36 -9.88 7.46 -7.59
C ARG A 36 -10.65 6.19 -7.91
N ARG A 37 -11.20 5.56 -6.87
CA ARG A 37 -12.03 4.35 -7.03
C ARG A 37 -13.30 4.67 -7.79
N ASN A 38 -13.75 3.73 -8.61
CA ASN A 38 -15.03 3.78 -9.28
C ASN A 38 -16.16 3.95 -8.24
N LEU A 39 -17.18 4.75 -8.56
CA LEU A 39 -18.34 4.93 -7.68
C LEU A 39 -19.09 3.61 -7.45
N GLY A 40 -19.03 2.68 -8.41
CA GLY A 40 -19.60 1.34 -8.29
C GLY A 40 -18.79 0.38 -7.42
N ALA A 41 -17.63 0.78 -6.89
CA ALA A 41 -16.81 -0.08 -6.07
C ALA A 41 -17.56 -0.51 -4.81
N LEU A 42 -17.53 -1.81 -4.52
CA LEU A 42 -18.25 -2.43 -3.40
C LEU A 42 -17.78 -1.95 -2.00
N TRP A 43 -16.67 -1.20 -1.95
CA TRP A 43 -16.12 -0.59 -0.75
C TRP A 43 -15.51 0.77 -1.12
N VAL A 44 -15.91 1.81 -0.37
CA VAL A 44 -15.46 3.22 -0.48
C VAL A 44 -15.42 3.77 -1.92
N GLY A 45 -16.47 3.50 -2.70
CA GLY A 45 -16.60 4.01 -4.06
C GLY A 45 -16.49 5.54 -4.12
N GLY A 46 -15.73 6.04 -5.09
CA GLY A 46 -15.43 7.48 -5.25
C GLY A 46 -14.24 7.98 -4.44
N ALA A 47 -13.77 7.24 -3.43
CA ALA A 47 -12.64 7.66 -2.61
C ALA A 47 -11.32 7.69 -3.39
N HIS A 48 -10.48 8.66 -3.04
CA HIS A 48 -9.09 8.68 -3.45
C HIS A 48 -8.28 7.77 -2.52
N VAL A 49 -7.49 6.90 -3.14
CA VAL A 49 -6.67 5.87 -2.50
C VAL A 49 -5.29 5.83 -3.14
N PHE A 50 -4.39 5.04 -2.56
CA PHE A 50 -3.14 4.67 -3.23
C PHE A 50 -3.30 3.28 -3.85
N PRO A 51 -2.46 2.90 -4.84
CA PRO A 51 -2.44 1.55 -5.38
C PRO A 51 -2.32 0.50 -4.27
N GLY A 52 -3.17 -0.52 -4.29
CA GLY A 52 -3.13 -1.56 -3.27
C GLY A 52 -4.39 -2.39 -3.15
N GLY A 53 -4.23 -3.60 -2.65
CA GLY A 53 -5.29 -4.58 -2.54
C GLY A 53 -4.94 -5.72 -1.60
N ALA A 54 -5.66 -6.83 -1.76
CA ALA A 54 -5.51 -7.98 -0.88
C ALA A 54 -4.20 -8.73 -1.14
N VAL A 55 -3.61 -9.31 -0.10
CA VAL A 55 -2.53 -10.28 -0.29
C VAL A 55 -3.15 -11.62 -0.70
N ASP A 56 -2.86 -12.06 -1.91
CA ASP A 56 -3.37 -13.30 -2.47
C ASP A 56 -2.43 -14.47 -2.19
N ALA A 57 -2.95 -15.70 -2.32
CA ALA A 57 -2.13 -16.91 -2.16
C ALA A 57 -0.99 -16.96 -3.18
N GLY A 58 -1.19 -16.40 -4.37
CA GLY A 58 -0.19 -16.31 -5.43
C GLY A 58 1.00 -15.42 -5.06
N ASP A 59 0.82 -14.43 -4.19
CA ASP A 59 1.90 -13.53 -3.75
C ASP A 59 2.95 -14.25 -2.88
N ARG A 60 2.63 -15.49 -2.45
CA ARG A 60 3.51 -16.37 -1.67
C ARG A 60 4.05 -17.55 -2.49
N ASP A 61 3.90 -17.52 -3.82
CA ASP A 61 4.48 -18.54 -4.70
C ASP A 61 6.01 -18.48 -4.62
N GLU A 62 6.66 -19.61 -4.33
CA GLU A 62 8.12 -19.70 -4.19
C GLU A 62 8.87 -19.21 -5.43
N ARG A 63 8.27 -19.33 -6.62
CA ARG A 63 8.86 -18.81 -7.87
C ARG A 63 8.94 -17.28 -7.86
N LEU A 64 7.97 -16.59 -7.29
CA LEU A 64 8.01 -15.14 -7.09
C LEU A 64 8.94 -14.77 -5.95
N LEU A 65 8.85 -15.46 -4.81
CA LEU A 65 9.70 -15.16 -3.64
C LEU A 65 11.19 -15.34 -3.94
N SER A 66 11.55 -16.29 -4.81
CA SER A 66 12.92 -16.48 -5.28
C SER A 66 13.42 -15.37 -6.24
N ARG A 67 12.52 -14.52 -6.70
CA ARG A 67 12.76 -13.39 -7.61
C ARG A 67 12.61 -12.03 -6.92
N CYS A 68 12.67 -11.96 -5.59
CA CYS A 68 12.67 -10.70 -4.85
C CYS A 68 14.09 -10.26 -4.51
N ASP A 69 14.43 -8.99 -4.75
CA ASP A 69 15.59 -8.36 -4.12
C ASP A 69 15.24 -7.80 -2.72
N GLY A 70 16.23 -7.33 -1.94
CA GLY A 70 15.96 -6.75 -0.62
C GLY A 70 15.69 -7.80 0.49
N PRO A 71 14.63 -7.66 1.30
CA PRO A 71 14.38 -8.56 2.42
C PRO A 71 14.01 -9.98 1.94
N ASP A 72 14.56 -11.00 2.59
CA ASP A 72 14.04 -12.37 2.49
C ASP A 72 12.76 -12.55 3.34
N ASP A 73 12.08 -13.69 3.19
CA ASP A 73 10.84 -13.96 3.93
C ASP A 73 11.03 -13.96 5.45
N VAL A 74 12.17 -14.41 5.95
CA VAL A 74 12.48 -14.39 7.38
C VAL A 74 12.56 -12.95 7.88
N THR A 75 13.26 -12.07 7.15
CA THR A 75 13.39 -10.66 7.49
C THR A 75 12.05 -9.93 7.38
N ALA A 76 11.32 -10.14 6.28
CA ALA A 76 10.02 -9.55 6.05
C ALA A 76 9.01 -9.98 7.15
N SER A 77 8.90 -11.29 7.43
CA SER A 77 8.02 -11.81 8.47
C SER A 77 8.33 -11.22 9.84
N ARG A 78 9.62 -11.11 10.21
CA ARG A 78 10.05 -10.47 11.46
C ARG A 78 9.67 -8.99 11.52
N LEU A 79 9.82 -8.24 10.42
CA LEU A 79 9.45 -6.82 10.36
C LEU A 79 7.96 -6.62 10.59
N LEU A 80 7.14 -7.50 10.01
CA LEU A 80 5.68 -7.46 10.12
C LEU A 80 5.13 -8.11 11.40
N GLY A 81 5.96 -8.83 12.16
CA GLY A 81 5.53 -9.58 13.34
C GLY A 81 4.77 -10.88 13.01
N HIS A 82 5.00 -11.46 11.84
CA HIS A 82 4.49 -12.77 11.43
C HIS A 82 5.51 -13.89 11.65
N ASP A 83 5.03 -15.12 11.80
CA ASP A 83 5.90 -16.30 11.91
C ASP A 83 6.58 -16.66 10.57
N SER A 84 5.88 -16.46 9.45
CA SER A 84 6.34 -16.75 8.09
C SER A 84 5.44 -16.09 7.04
N GLY A 85 5.89 -15.99 5.79
CA GLY A 85 5.07 -15.54 4.66
C GLY A 85 4.89 -14.02 4.57
N GLY A 86 5.72 -13.26 5.27
CA GLY A 86 5.72 -11.80 5.28
C GLY A 86 6.20 -11.18 3.96
N LEU A 87 7.05 -11.86 3.18
CA LEU A 87 7.51 -11.33 1.89
C LEU A 87 6.37 -11.20 0.87
N GLY A 88 5.29 -11.98 1.04
CA GLY A 88 4.08 -11.87 0.23
C GLY A 88 3.42 -10.48 0.27
N TYR A 89 3.61 -9.69 1.32
CA TYR A 89 3.10 -8.32 1.38
C TYR A 89 3.86 -7.38 0.44
N TRP A 90 5.17 -7.59 0.24
CA TRP A 90 5.94 -6.83 -0.75
C TRP A 90 5.57 -7.23 -2.17
N VAL A 91 5.35 -8.52 -2.41
CA VAL A 91 4.92 -9.03 -3.72
C VAL A 91 3.54 -8.48 -4.07
N ALA A 92 2.58 -8.56 -3.13
CA ALA A 92 1.24 -8.00 -3.30
C ALA A 92 1.29 -6.49 -3.58
N ALA A 93 2.10 -5.74 -2.83
CA ALA A 93 2.32 -4.32 -3.07
C ALA A 93 2.77 -4.02 -4.52
N ILE A 94 3.74 -4.79 -5.05
CA ILE A 94 4.23 -4.60 -6.42
C ILE A 94 3.18 -5.04 -7.46
N ARG A 95 2.52 -6.18 -7.24
CA ARG A 95 1.46 -6.70 -8.12
C ARG A 95 0.33 -5.69 -8.25
N GLU A 96 -0.23 -5.23 -7.15
CA GLU A 96 -1.34 -4.27 -7.12
C GLU A 96 -0.92 -2.94 -7.76
N THR A 97 0.33 -2.50 -7.55
CA THR A 97 0.86 -1.31 -8.22
C THR A 97 0.91 -1.48 -9.74
N PHE A 98 1.24 -2.67 -10.23
CA PHE A 98 1.23 -2.96 -11.66
C PHE A 98 -0.21 -3.05 -12.21
N GLU A 99 -1.09 -3.78 -11.53
CA GLU A 99 -2.49 -3.99 -11.91
C GLU A 99 -3.25 -2.65 -11.96
N GLU A 100 -3.15 -1.84 -10.90
CA GLU A 100 -3.95 -0.61 -10.74
C GLU A 100 -3.28 0.64 -11.31
N ALA A 101 -1.94 0.77 -11.26
CA ALA A 101 -1.24 1.99 -11.68
C ALA A 101 -0.42 1.84 -12.97
N GLY A 102 -0.26 0.62 -13.51
CA GLY A 102 0.56 0.35 -14.69
C GLY A 102 2.05 0.51 -14.43
N VAL A 103 2.46 0.54 -13.16
CA VAL A 103 3.85 0.73 -12.75
C VAL A 103 4.36 -0.58 -12.20
N LEU A 104 5.34 -1.17 -12.88
CA LEU A 104 5.99 -2.40 -12.41
C LEU A 104 7.31 -2.06 -11.72
N LEU A 105 7.36 -2.25 -10.41
CA LEU A 105 8.60 -2.14 -9.63
C LEU A 105 9.42 -3.43 -9.77
N ALA A 106 10.16 -3.52 -10.87
CA ALA A 106 11.01 -4.66 -11.19
C ALA A 106 12.32 -4.25 -11.84
N ARG A 107 13.26 -5.19 -11.85
CA ARG A 107 14.59 -5.07 -12.44
C ARG A 107 14.85 -6.18 -13.44
N HIS A 108 15.70 -5.89 -14.41
CA HIS A 108 16.38 -6.91 -15.21
C HIS A 108 17.40 -7.67 -14.36
N SER A 109 17.88 -8.80 -14.88
CA SER A 109 18.92 -9.61 -14.23
C SER A 109 20.26 -8.89 -14.03
N ASP A 110 20.51 -7.79 -14.75
CA ASP A 110 21.67 -6.92 -14.56
C ASP A 110 21.49 -5.87 -13.46
N GLY A 111 20.31 -5.82 -12.83
CA GLY A 111 19.95 -4.94 -11.72
C GLY A 111 19.37 -3.58 -12.13
N SER A 112 19.34 -3.25 -13.44
CA SER A 112 18.68 -2.05 -13.94
C SER A 112 17.17 -2.13 -13.73
N LEU A 113 16.53 -1.02 -13.35
CA LEU A 113 15.07 -0.94 -13.28
C LEU A 113 14.48 -1.05 -14.67
N ILE A 114 13.30 -1.66 -14.76
CA ILE A 114 12.58 -1.73 -16.02
C ILE A 114 12.18 -0.33 -16.50
N ASP A 115 12.49 -0.04 -17.75
CA ASP A 115 12.26 1.24 -18.39
C ASP A 115 11.14 1.13 -19.44
N PRO A 116 10.29 2.15 -19.59
CA PRO A 116 9.23 2.14 -20.60
C PRO A 116 9.71 2.11 -22.06
N ASN A 117 10.99 2.38 -22.30
CA ASN A 117 11.63 2.22 -23.60
C ASN A 117 12.17 0.80 -23.83
N ASP A 118 12.06 -0.10 -22.85
CA ASP A 118 12.47 -1.49 -23.00
C ASP A 118 11.66 -2.20 -24.08
N ALA A 119 12.32 -3.08 -24.83
CA ALA A 119 11.66 -3.91 -25.83
C ALA A 119 10.59 -4.86 -25.24
N ALA A 120 10.63 -5.09 -23.92
CA ALA A 120 9.65 -5.83 -23.16
C ALA A 120 8.40 -5.02 -22.80
N TRP A 121 8.49 -3.68 -22.78
CA TRP A 121 7.44 -2.82 -22.20
C TRP A 121 6.07 -3.02 -22.85
N GLY A 122 6.01 -3.12 -24.18
CA GLY A 122 4.76 -3.39 -24.89
C GLY A 122 4.11 -4.72 -24.48
N ARG A 123 4.90 -5.78 -24.26
CA ARG A 123 4.40 -7.08 -23.79
C ARG A 123 3.92 -7.02 -22.35
N LEU A 124 4.57 -6.21 -21.50
CA LEU A 124 4.11 -6.00 -20.13
C LEU A 124 2.82 -5.21 -20.06
N VAL A 125 2.63 -4.22 -20.93
CA VAL A 125 1.35 -3.53 -21.06
C VAL A 125 0.23 -4.53 -21.43
N ASP A 126 0.46 -5.40 -22.42
CA ASP A 126 -0.49 -6.46 -22.78
C ASP A 126 -0.71 -7.48 -21.64
N ALA A 127 0.36 -7.83 -20.93
CA ALA A 127 0.31 -8.74 -19.79
C ALA A 127 -0.50 -8.16 -18.62
N ARG A 128 -0.46 -6.84 -18.38
CA ARG A 128 -1.30 -6.16 -17.39
C ARG A 128 -2.79 -6.38 -17.68
N TYR A 129 -3.20 -6.20 -18.94
CA TYR A 129 -4.60 -6.45 -19.33
C TYR A 129 -5.00 -7.92 -19.11
N SER A 130 -4.12 -8.85 -19.47
CA SER A 130 -4.35 -10.29 -19.29
C SER A 130 -4.44 -10.67 -17.80
N LEU A 131 -3.58 -10.07 -16.97
CA LEU A 131 -3.56 -10.25 -15.52
C LEU A 131 -4.86 -9.73 -14.88
N ASN A 132 -5.26 -8.49 -15.20
CA ASN A 132 -6.50 -7.89 -14.70
C ASN A 132 -7.75 -8.66 -15.17
N ALA A 133 -7.69 -9.32 -16.32
CA ALA A 133 -8.76 -10.20 -16.82
C ALA A 133 -8.75 -11.60 -16.19
N GLY A 134 -7.73 -11.94 -15.37
CA GLY A 134 -7.54 -13.27 -14.79
C GLY A 134 -7.14 -14.34 -15.81
N GLU A 135 -6.60 -13.94 -16.96
CA GLU A 135 -6.18 -14.83 -18.04
C GLU A 135 -4.76 -15.37 -17.85
N CYS A 136 -3.94 -14.66 -17.06
CA CYS A 136 -2.64 -15.12 -16.58
C CYS A 136 -2.43 -14.77 -15.11
N SER A 137 -1.40 -15.35 -14.51
CA SER A 137 -0.96 -15.09 -13.14
C SER A 137 0.23 -14.14 -13.10
N PHE A 138 0.39 -13.40 -12.00
CA PHE A 138 1.49 -12.45 -11.86
C PHE A 138 2.88 -13.13 -11.95
N VAL A 139 3.00 -14.36 -11.46
CA VAL A 139 4.23 -15.17 -11.62
C VAL A 139 4.56 -15.45 -13.08
N GLU A 140 3.57 -15.74 -13.93
CA GLU A 140 3.80 -15.94 -15.36
C GLU A 140 4.26 -14.65 -16.04
N VAL A 141 3.74 -13.49 -15.63
CA VAL A 141 4.21 -12.18 -16.12
C VAL A 141 5.69 -11.98 -15.78
N VAL A 142 6.05 -12.16 -14.51
CA VAL A 142 7.43 -11.97 -14.02
C VAL A 142 8.40 -12.97 -14.68
N GLU A 143 8.01 -14.23 -14.82
CA GLU A 143 8.84 -15.26 -15.46
C GLU A 143 9.01 -15.03 -16.96
N SER A 144 7.98 -14.53 -17.67
CA SER A 144 8.01 -14.35 -19.12
C SER A 144 9.07 -13.35 -19.61
N GLU A 145 9.39 -12.36 -18.77
CA GLU A 145 10.38 -11.32 -19.06
C GLU A 145 11.64 -11.45 -18.17
N ASP A 146 11.79 -12.59 -17.47
CA ASP A 146 12.90 -12.89 -16.54
C ASP A 146 13.22 -11.77 -15.54
N LEU A 147 12.17 -11.24 -14.91
CA LEU A 147 12.27 -10.08 -14.03
C LEU A 147 12.58 -10.48 -12.58
N MET A 148 13.23 -9.55 -11.88
CA MET A 148 13.39 -9.54 -10.42
C MET A 148 12.50 -8.44 -9.84
N LEU A 149 11.65 -8.78 -8.87
CA LEU A 149 10.83 -7.81 -8.15
C LEU A 149 11.72 -6.92 -7.27
N ALA A 150 11.54 -5.60 -7.40
CA ALA A 150 12.34 -4.60 -6.68
C ALA A 150 11.81 -4.37 -5.25
N CYS A 151 11.69 -5.43 -4.44
CA CYS A 151 11.19 -5.33 -3.07
C CYS A 151 12.09 -4.47 -2.16
N SER A 152 13.38 -4.33 -2.49
CA SER A 152 14.31 -3.37 -1.87
C SER A 152 13.92 -1.91 -2.07
N SER A 153 13.10 -1.60 -3.08
CA SER A 153 12.60 -0.24 -3.34
C SER A 153 11.36 0.10 -2.51
N LEU A 154 10.77 -0.88 -1.79
CA LEU A 154 9.64 -0.67 -0.91
C LEU A 154 10.09 -0.51 0.54
N MET A 155 9.77 0.64 1.13
CA MET A 155 10.00 0.91 2.55
C MET A 155 8.70 0.82 3.32
N LEU A 156 8.69 0.10 4.45
CA LEU A 156 7.54 0.07 5.35
C LEU A 156 7.28 1.48 5.89
N PHE A 157 6.01 1.89 5.81
CA PHE A 157 5.58 3.22 6.24
C PHE A 157 4.58 3.14 7.39
N SER A 158 3.54 2.31 7.23
CA SER A 158 2.46 2.20 8.21
C SER A 158 1.73 0.84 8.07
N HIS A 159 0.94 0.44 9.05
CA HIS A 159 0.07 -0.72 9.23
C HIS A 159 -1.28 -0.29 9.85
N TRP A 160 -2.38 -0.66 9.23
CA TRP A 160 -3.73 -0.25 9.64
C TRP A 160 -4.67 -1.43 9.69
N ILE A 161 -5.33 -1.62 10.82
CA ILE A 161 -6.39 -2.62 10.96
C ILE A 161 -7.73 -1.92 11.01
N THR A 162 -8.64 -2.31 10.13
CA THR A 162 -10.00 -1.77 10.13
C THR A 162 -10.72 -2.12 11.44
N PRO A 163 -11.36 -1.16 12.12
CA PRO A 163 -12.03 -1.39 13.41
C PRO A 163 -13.08 -2.51 13.36
N VAL A 164 -13.31 -3.13 14.52
CA VAL A 164 -14.37 -4.13 14.70
C VAL A 164 -15.74 -3.47 14.49
N GLY A 165 -16.65 -4.17 13.80
CA GLY A 165 -18.01 -3.68 13.51
C GLY A 165 -18.19 -3.12 12.09
N MET A 166 -17.12 -2.95 11.32
CA MET A 166 -17.22 -2.64 9.90
C MET A 166 -17.57 -3.90 9.08
N PRO A 167 -18.41 -3.78 8.02
CA PRO A 167 -18.87 -4.93 7.22
C PRO A 167 -17.74 -5.58 6.41
N ARG A 168 -16.67 -4.84 6.15
CA ARG A 168 -15.41 -5.33 5.56
C ARG A 168 -14.26 -4.84 6.41
N ARG A 169 -13.28 -5.71 6.63
CA ARG A 169 -12.11 -5.41 7.46
C ARG A 169 -10.84 -5.82 6.74
N TYR A 170 -9.86 -4.92 6.77
CA TYR A 170 -8.53 -5.13 6.22
C TYR A 170 -7.47 -4.93 7.31
N ASP A 171 -6.41 -5.71 7.24
CA ASP A 171 -5.14 -5.59 7.93
C ASP A 171 -4.12 -5.19 6.86
N THR A 172 -3.89 -3.88 6.73
CA THR A 172 -3.22 -3.29 5.57
C THR A 172 -1.85 -2.76 5.95
N TRP A 173 -0.82 -3.28 5.32
CA TRP A 173 0.53 -2.72 5.38
C TRP A 173 0.76 -1.71 4.24
N PHE A 174 1.19 -0.52 4.59
CA PHE A 174 1.50 0.57 3.69
C PHE A 174 3.01 0.66 3.52
N PHE A 175 3.40 0.71 2.25
CA PHE A 175 4.75 0.94 1.79
C PHE A 175 4.84 2.31 1.14
N VAL A 176 6.06 2.84 1.05
CA VAL A 176 6.40 3.97 0.18
C VAL A 176 7.51 3.55 -0.77
N ALA A 177 7.44 4.04 -2.01
CA ALA A 177 8.45 3.78 -3.03
C ALA A 177 8.69 5.04 -3.87
N ALA A 178 9.92 5.22 -4.33
CA ALA A 178 10.22 6.21 -5.37
C ALA A 178 9.52 5.79 -6.66
N ALA A 179 8.84 6.75 -7.29
CA ALA A 179 8.15 6.54 -8.54
C ALA A 179 9.20 6.43 -9.69
N PRO A 180 9.27 5.31 -10.44
CA PRO A 180 10.19 5.18 -11.56
C PRO A 180 9.97 6.26 -12.63
N GLU A 181 11.06 6.82 -13.16
CA GLU A 181 10.97 7.82 -14.22
C GLU A 181 10.43 7.21 -15.53
N GLY A 182 9.76 8.03 -16.34
CA GLY A 182 9.28 7.65 -17.66
C GLY A 182 8.02 6.76 -17.69
N HIS A 183 7.65 6.10 -16.57
CA HIS A 183 6.47 5.23 -16.51
C HIS A 183 5.18 5.99 -16.79
N SER A 184 4.22 5.33 -17.43
CA SER A 184 2.88 5.87 -17.62
C SER A 184 2.03 5.53 -16.40
N TYR A 185 1.81 6.52 -15.55
CA TYR A 185 1.02 6.40 -14.32
C TYR A 185 -0.47 6.51 -14.65
N LEU A 186 -1.13 5.36 -14.82
CA LEU A 186 -2.50 5.28 -15.30
C LEU A 186 -3.31 4.25 -14.50
N HIS A 187 -4.50 4.69 -14.09
CA HIS A 187 -5.52 3.80 -13.55
C HIS A 187 -5.88 2.66 -14.53
N ASP A 188 -6.53 1.62 -14.03
CA ASP A 188 -6.89 0.40 -14.75
C ASP A 188 -8.17 0.52 -15.60
N ASP A 189 -8.84 1.67 -15.60
CA ASP A 189 -10.16 1.94 -16.23
C ASP A 189 -11.29 0.99 -15.76
N GLY A 190 -11.04 0.22 -14.70
CA GLY A 190 -11.97 -0.77 -14.14
C GLY A 190 -12.34 -0.41 -12.70
N GLU A 191 -11.50 -0.83 -11.76
CA GLU A 191 -11.66 -0.52 -10.34
C GLU A 191 -11.47 0.96 -10.03
N THR A 192 -10.62 1.62 -10.82
CA THR A 192 -10.26 3.01 -10.67
C THR A 192 -10.52 3.78 -11.98
N VAL A 193 -10.97 5.01 -11.85
CA VAL A 193 -11.51 5.81 -12.97
C VAL A 193 -10.75 7.11 -13.21
N GLU A 194 -9.89 7.49 -12.28
CA GLU A 194 -9.00 8.64 -12.41
C GLU A 194 -7.70 8.37 -11.66
N SER A 195 -6.64 9.03 -12.10
CA SER A 195 -5.33 8.97 -11.48
C SER A 195 -4.71 10.37 -11.47
N ALA A 196 -4.12 10.77 -10.35
CA ALA A 196 -3.55 12.10 -10.19
C ALA A 196 -2.31 12.08 -9.30
N TRP A 197 -1.33 12.88 -9.70
CA TRP A 197 -0.27 13.31 -8.79
C TRP A 197 -0.81 14.44 -7.92
N LYS A 198 -0.65 14.30 -6.61
CA LYS A 198 -1.13 15.29 -5.62
C LYS A 198 -0.01 15.65 -4.67
N ARG A 199 0.13 16.94 -4.37
CA ARG A 199 0.91 17.37 -3.21
C ARG A 199 0.13 16.98 -1.95
N PRO A 200 0.76 16.31 -0.97
CA PRO A 200 0.03 15.83 0.22
C PRO A 200 -0.78 16.92 0.95
N PRO A 201 -0.23 18.14 1.20
CA PRO A 201 -1.00 19.19 1.86
C PRO A 201 -2.22 19.67 1.05
N GLU A 202 -2.14 19.61 -0.28
CA GLU A 202 -3.23 20.04 -1.16
C GLU A 202 -4.36 19.01 -1.16
N ALA A 203 -4.05 17.71 -1.24
CA ALA A 203 -5.06 16.65 -1.13
C ALA A 203 -5.79 16.68 0.22
N VAL A 204 -5.08 16.94 1.32
CA VAL A 204 -5.72 17.11 2.64
C VAL A 204 -6.67 18.32 2.62
N ALA A 205 -6.22 19.45 2.06
CA ALA A 205 -7.05 20.66 1.99
C ALA A 205 -8.26 20.51 1.06
N GLU A 206 -8.13 19.76 -0.05
CA GLU A 206 -9.26 19.41 -0.94
C GLU A 206 -10.28 18.55 -0.20
N ALA A 207 -9.84 17.57 0.58
CA ALA A 207 -10.73 16.75 1.40
C ALA A 207 -11.44 17.55 2.51
N GLU A 208 -10.77 18.55 3.10
CA GLU A 208 -11.39 19.47 4.05
C GLU A 208 -12.45 20.39 3.42
N ARG A 209 -12.40 20.57 2.10
CA ARG A 209 -13.39 21.31 1.31
C ARG A 209 -14.45 20.39 0.68
N ASP A 210 -14.46 19.10 1.04
CA ASP A 210 -15.34 18.07 0.45
C ASP A 210 -15.19 17.94 -1.10
N GLU A 211 -14.02 18.30 -1.64
CA GLU A 211 -13.72 18.19 -3.09
C GLU A 211 -13.26 16.79 -3.48
N ILE A 212 -12.66 16.06 -2.53
CA ILE A 212 -12.27 14.65 -2.68
C ILE A 212 -12.63 13.86 -1.41
N ASP A 213 -12.98 12.59 -1.58
CA ASP A 213 -13.22 11.68 -0.47
C ASP A 213 -11.93 10.94 -0.09
N LEU A 214 -11.55 10.99 1.20
CA LEU A 214 -10.41 10.25 1.74
C LEU A 214 -10.84 9.34 2.89
N ILE A 215 -10.45 8.07 2.81
CA ILE A 215 -10.58 7.17 3.96
C ILE A 215 -9.53 7.53 5.02
N LEU A 216 -9.79 7.17 6.27
CA LEU A 216 -8.95 7.58 7.40
C LEU A 216 -7.46 7.19 7.23
N PRO A 217 -7.09 5.95 6.83
CA PRO A 217 -5.68 5.60 6.60
C PRO A 217 -5.02 6.48 5.53
N THR A 218 -5.73 6.77 4.44
CA THR A 218 -5.23 7.63 3.35
C THR A 218 -5.02 9.06 3.84
N ARG A 219 -6.00 9.66 4.53
CA ARG A 219 -5.87 11.02 5.10
C ARG A 219 -4.67 11.11 6.04
N ARG A 220 -4.50 10.11 6.91
CA ARG A 220 -3.40 10.09 7.90
C ARG A 220 -2.04 9.91 7.24
N SER A 221 -1.98 9.13 6.17
CA SER A 221 -0.77 9.00 5.36
C SER A 221 -0.41 10.31 4.67
N LEU A 222 -1.41 11.03 4.12
CA LEU A 222 -1.19 12.36 3.53
C LEU A 222 -0.78 13.42 4.55
N ASP A 223 -1.39 13.42 5.75
CA ASP A 223 -0.97 14.27 6.87
C ASP A 223 0.51 14.03 7.19
N ALA A 224 0.92 12.76 7.30
CA ALA A 224 2.32 12.39 7.58
C ALA A 224 3.27 12.81 6.44
N LEU A 225 2.90 12.56 5.18
CA LEU A 225 3.70 12.99 4.02
C LEU A 225 3.81 14.52 3.91
N SER A 226 2.84 15.27 4.43
CA SER A 226 2.85 16.75 4.42
C SER A 226 3.99 17.38 5.24
N HIS A 227 4.67 16.60 6.08
CA HIS A 227 5.84 17.04 6.84
C HIS A 227 7.14 17.05 6.02
N PHE A 228 7.15 16.47 4.82
CA PHE A 228 8.34 16.33 3.99
C PHE A 228 8.29 17.25 2.77
N LEU A 229 9.43 17.82 2.43
CA LEU A 229 9.56 18.73 1.28
C LEU A 229 9.86 17.99 -0.03
N ASN A 230 10.57 16.86 0.06
CA ASN A 230 11.06 16.07 -1.05
C ASN A 230 11.21 14.59 -0.68
N THR A 231 11.48 13.76 -1.70
CA THR A 231 11.67 12.32 -1.53
C THR A 231 12.89 11.97 -0.67
N GLU A 232 14.00 12.69 -0.81
CA GLU A 232 15.24 12.49 -0.04
C GLU A 232 14.99 12.58 1.48
N GLY A 233 14.31 13.65 1.92
CA GLY A 233 14.03 13.87 3.34
C GLY A 233 13.04 12.84 3.91
N LEU A 234 12.09 12.39 3.09
CA LEU A 234 11.16 11.32 3.45
C LEU A 234 11.89 9.98 3.64
N PHE A 235 12.69 9.55 2.66
CA PHE A 235 13.38 8.27 2.74
C PHE A 235 14.45 8.26 3.84
N SER A 236 15.24 9.32 3.97
CA SER A 236 16.22 9.46 5.06
C SER A 236 15.54 9.33 6.43
N HIS A 237 14.37 9.96 6.61
CA HIS A 237 13.61 9.84 7.85
C HIS A 237 13.18 8.40 8.14
N ILE A 238 12.67 7.68 7.13
CA ILE A 238 12.24 6.29 7.31
C ILE A 238 13.44 5.39 7.63
N GLU A 239 14.57 5.55 6.93
CA GLU A 239 15.80 4.77 7.18
C GLU A 239 16.34 4.97 8.59
N GLU A 240 16.44 6.22 9.05
CA GLU A 240 16.92 6.57 10.39
C GLU A 240 16.06 5.94 11.50
N HIS A 241 14.76 5.75 11.25
CA HIS A 241 13.82 5.22 12.23
C HIS A 241 13.53 3.73 12.06
N ALA A 242 14.10 3.06 11.06
CA ALA A 242 13.92 1.62 10.83
C ALA A 242 14.62 0.74 11.87
N GLY A 243 15.63 1.26 12.60
CA GLY A 243 16.54 0.49 13.46
C GLY A 243 16.28 0.54 14.97
N GLU A 244 15.43 1.44 15.48
CA GLU A 244 15.39 1.76 16.92
C GLU A 244 14.59 0.78 17.79
N GLY A 245 14.35 -0.48 17.37
CA GLY A 245 13.43 -1.39 18.08
C GLY A 245 12.02 -0.81 18.26
N ASN A 246 11.77 0.33 17.61
CA ASN A 246 10.58 1.12 17.58
C ASN A 246 9.96 0.77 16.25
N GLN A 247 9.34 -0.40 16.23
CA GLN A 247 8.12 -0.64 15.51
C GLN A 247 7.12 0.49 15.87
N ARG A 248 7.34 1.71 15.38
CA ARG A 248 6.27 2.68 15.12
C ARG A 248 5.50 2.20 13.89
N LEU A 249 5.09 0.94 13.96
CA LEU A 249 3.86 0.46 13.38
C LEU A 249 2.77 1.44 13.86
N PRO A 250 1.82 1.84 13.02
CA PRO A 250 1.00 3.03 13.25
C PRO A 250 0.11 2.92 14.45
N MET A 251 -0.49 4.07 14.74
CA MET A 251 -1.90 4.22 15.06
C MET A 251 -2.74 2.94 14.90
N VAL A 252 -2.69 2.07 15.90
CA VAL A 252 -3.74 1.09 16.13
C VAL A 252 -4.94 1.90 16.62
N LEU A 253 -5.89 2.16 15.73
CA LEU A 253 -7.16 2.77 16.11
C LEU A 253 -8.13 1.65 16.50
N ASP A 254 -7.99 1.12 17.71
CA ASP A 254 -9.02 0.27 18.30
C ASP A 254 -10.14 1.17 18.88
N ILE A 255 -11.15 1.49 18.06
CA ILE A 255 -12.33 2.19 18.59
C ILE A 255 -13.32 1.18 19.13
N ALA A 256 -13.06 0.75 20.37
CA ALA A 256 -14.09 0.55 21.39
C ALA A 256 -13.47 0.70 22.80
N GLY A 257 -13.27 1.94 23.27
CA GLY A 257 -12.91 2.17 24.69
C GLY A 257 -11.81 3.20 24.98
N GLY A 258 -11.17 3.76 23.96
CA GLY A 258 -10.30 4.93 24.07
C GLY A 258 -8.82 4.61 24.18
N GLU A 259 -8.07 4.92 23.13
CA GLU A 259 -6.62 5.16 23.15
C GLU A 259 -6.23 6.12 22.01
N ARG A 260 -5.04 6.73 22.13
CA ARG A 260 -4.71 8.06 21.59
C ARG A 260 -3.62 7.99 20.51
N LEU A 261 -3.77 8.85 19.51
CA LEU A 261 -2.87 9.15 18.39
C LEU A 261 -1.45 9.59 18.85
N ALA A 262 -0.40 9.02 18.25
CA ALA A 262 0.95 9.59 18.28
C ALA A 262 1.51 9.65 16.85
N LEU A 263 1.94 10.85 16.43
CA LEU A 263 2.62 11.07 15.14
C LEU A 263 4.12 10.70 15.24
N PRO A 264 4.81 10.49 14.09
CA PRO A 264 6.26 10.42 14.06
C PRO A 264 6.89 11.67 14.70
N GLY A 265 7.48 11.51 15.88
CA GLY A 265 8.17 12.58 16.62
C GLY A 265 7.47 13.02 17.91
N GLU A 266 6.24 12.58 18.15
CA GLU A 266 5.55 12.86 19.41
C GLU A 266 6.03 11.90 20.50
N THR A 267 6.74 12.43 21.50
CA THR A 267 7.02 11.69 22.73
C THR A 267 5.71 11.50 23.49
N THR A 268 5.33 10.26 23.75
CA THR A 268 4.23 9.91 24.66
C THR A 268 4.65 10.28 26.08
N SER A 269 4.55 11.56 26.44
CA SER A 269 4.63 11.99 27.83
C SER A 269 3.38 11.51 28.55
N SER A 270 3.58 10.54 29.45
CA SER A 270 2.57 9.92 30.28
C SER A 270 1.70 10.96 31.00
N ALA A 271 0.39 10.78 30.92
CA ALA A 271 -0.54 11.52 31.75
C ALA A 271 -0.38 11.17 33.24
N ARG A 272 -0.22 12.21 34.04
CA ARG A 272 -0.65 12.38 35.45
C ARG A 272 0.01 11.50 36.52
N SER A 273 0.83 12.15 37.34
CA SER A 273 0.85 11.91 38.79
C SER A 273 0.24 13.12 39.49
N SER A 274 -0.88 12.87 40.19
CA SER A 274 -1.54 13.64 41.26
C SER A 274 -1.92 15.11 41.01
#